data_AF-A0A1E3NY97-F1
#
_entry.id   AF-A0A1E3NY97-F1
#
_cell.length_a   1.000
_cell.length_b   1.000
_cell.length_c   1.000
_cell.angle_alpha   90.00
_cell.angle_beta   90.00
_cell.angle_gamma   90.00
#
_symmetry.space_group_name_H-M   'P 1'
#
loop_
_entity.id
_entity.type
_entity.pdbx_description
1 polymer ?
#
loop_
_entity_poly.entity_id
_entity_poly.type
_entity_poly.pdbx_seq_one_letter_code
_entity_poly.pdbx_strand_id
1 'polypeptide(L)'
;MLKFSDINDFLMDYNELLIGNYPIHSQAPGCPKNLVCSYSGPGWVETENITSKGMIYVLICRSGYSMYGIPVAQVTLVDFYGHLYVKENFQLEEQYLEFGSDDDGSDATLSEDQLFHIQQELLKVISTKDIIVGFALDRAFKNLKLKHPNIIDIAHLYYVFFMDDSKTESQYLLFLAQMFIPHGYRSFLTGSLSDFQEDSKICWMLLVLRLLSKNKCLKALEYQKQGKS
;
A
#
# COMPACT_ATOMS: atom_id res chain seq x y z
N MET A 1 -26.85 -0.19 -4.32
CA MET A 1 -26.18 -0.44 -3.02
C MET A 1 -24.73 -0.75 -3.35
N LEU A 2 -23.75 -0.10 -2.70
CA LEU A 2 -22.33 -0.45 -2.86
C LEU A 2 -22.18 -1.92 -2.52
N LYS A 3 -21.67 -2.74 -3.44
CA LYS A 3 -21.29 -4.12 -3.10
C LYS A 3 -19.82 -4.11 -2.76
N PHE A 4 -19.46 -4.74 -1.66
CA PHE A 4 -18.06 -4.86 -1.26
C PHE A 4 -17.22 -5.59 -2.33
N SER A 5 -17.85 -6.44 -3.14
CA SER A 5 -17.23 -7.09 -4.31
C SER A 5 -16.70 -6.10 -5.36
N ASP A 6 -17.25 -4.88 -5.44
CA ASP A 6 -16.83 -3.87 -6.43
C ASP A 6 -15.40 -3.37 -6.17
N ILE A 7 -14.84 -3.65 -4.99
CA ILE A 7 -13.47 -3.31 -4.64
C ILE A 7 -12.44 -4.11 -5.44
N ASN A 8 -12.80 -5.32 -5.88
CA ASN A 8 -11.90 -6.19 -6.62
C ASN A 8 -11.50 -5.61 -7.97
N ASP A 9 -12.29 -4.66 -8.49
CA ASP A 9 -12.01 -3.98 -9.74
C ASP A 9 -10.88 -2.93 -9.62
N PHE A 10 -10.37 -2.70 -8.41
CA PHE A 10 -9.22 -1.83 -8.14
C PHE A 10 -7.97 -2.61 -7.74
N LEU A 11 -8.03 -3.94 -7.72
CA LEU A 11 -6.86 -4.78 -7.51
C LEU A 11 -5.91 -4.60 -8.69
N MET A 12 -4.63 -4.43 -8.38
CA MET A 12 -3.59 -4.36 -9.39
C MET A 12 -3.43 -5.74 -10.04
N ASP A 13 -3.46 -5.78 -11.37
CA ASP A 13 -3.17 -6.99 -12.13
C ASP A 13 -1.65 -7.22 -12.29
N TYR A 14 -1.28 -8.37 -12.83
CA TYR A 14 0.12 -8.72 -13.10
C TYR A 14 0.89 -7.65 -13.90
N ASN A 15 0.29 -7.04 -14.92
CA ASN A 15 0.97 -6.05 -15.75
C ASN A 15 1.15 -4.73 -14.99
N GLU A 16 0.14 -4.33 -14.21
CA GLU A 16 0.23 -3.14 -13.36
C GLU A 16 1.30 -3.31 -12.28
N LEU A 17 1.36 -4.48 -11.64
CA LEU A 17 2.41 -4.82 -10.68
C LEU A 17 3.80 -4.82 -11.36
N LEU A 18 3.92 -5.38 -12.57
CA LEU A 18 5.17 -5.40 -13.33
C LEU A 18 5.64 -3.99 -13.70
N ILE A 19 4.74 -3.14 -14.22
CA ILE A 19 5.04 -1.75 -14.61
C ILE A 19 5.40 -0.92 -13.37
N GLY A 20 4.70 -1.12 -12.26
CA GLY A 20 4.98 -0.48 -10.98
C GLY A 20 6.22 -1.05 -10.26
N ASN A 21 6.94 -1.99 -10.88
CA ASN A 21 8.11 -2.65 -10.32
C ASN A 21 7.84 -3.27 -8.93
N TYR A 22 6.66 -3.86 -8.74
CA TYR A 22 6.30 -4.54 -7.50
C TYR A 22 6.96 -5.92 -7.39
N PRO A 23 7.22 -6.40 -6.17
CA PRO A 23 7.49 -7.81 -5.96
C PRO A 23 6.22 -8.64 -6.16
N ILE A 24 6.21 -9.39 -7.26
CA ILE A 24 5.04 -10.13 -7.73
C ILE A 24 4.90 -11.45 -6.96
N HIS A 25 3.74 -11.66 -6.37
CA HIS A 25 3.34 -12.90 -5.72
C HIS A 25 2.97 -13.97 -6.74
N SER A 26 3.31 -15.24 -6.47
CA SER A 26 3.00 -16.37 -7.37
C SER A 26 1.50 -16.53 -7.71
N GLN A 27 0.62 -16.07 -6.82
CA GLN A 27 -0.84 -16.09 -6.99
C GLN A 27 -1.46 -14.76 -7.44
N ALA A 28 -0.67 -13.75 -7.84
CA ALA A 28 -1.21 -12.46 -8.27
C ALA A 28 -2.16 -12.62 -9.49
N PRO A 29 -3.24 -11.81 -9.59
CA PRO A 29 -4.19 -11.89 -10.69
C PRO A 29 -3.51 -11.75 -12.07
N GLY A 30 -3.67 -12.77 -12.91
CA GLY A 30 -3.06 -12.79 -14.26
C GLY A 30 -1.59 -13.21 -14.31
N CYS A 31 -0.98 -13.59 -13.18
CA CYS A 31 0.41 -14.03 -13.13
C CYS A 31 0.62 -15.35 -13.90
N PRO A 32 1.59 -15.43 -14.85
CA PRO A 32 1.89 -16.66 -15.56
C PRO A 32 2.50 -17.73 -14.64
N LYS A 33 2.02 -18.98 -14.74
CA LYS A 33 2.47 -20.11 -13.88
C LYS A 33 3.95 -20.46 -13.96
N ASN A 34 4.63 -20.06 -15.03
CA ASN A 34 6.03 -20.40 -15.31
C ASN A 34 6.98 -19.22 -15.15
N LEU A 35 6.51 -18.11 -14.55
CA LEU A 35 7.35 -16.92 -14.42
C LEU A 35 8.35 -17.09 -13.28
N VAL A 36 9.63 -16.86 -13.59
CA VAL A 36 10.65 -16.61 -12.57
C VAL A 36 10.46 -15.16 -12.11
N CYS A 37 9.97 -14.97 -10.88
CA CYS A 37 9.79 -13.64 -10.31
C CYS A 37 11.14 -12.92 -10.23
N SER A 38 11.19 -11.64 -10.66
CA SER A 38 12.40 -10.80 -10.58
C SER A 38 12.96 -10.67 -9.16
N TYR A 39 12.11 -10.85 -8.15
CA TYR A 39 12.45 -10.82 -6.74
C TYR A 39 12.48 -12.24 -6.14
N SER A 40 13.49 -13.03 -6.51
CA SER A 40 13.64 -14.44 -6.06
C SER A 40 14.89 -14.71 -5.22
N GLY A 41 15.42 -13.67 -4.55
CA GLY A 41 16.62 -13.77 -3.70
C GLY A 41 16.33 -14.18 -2.25
N PRO A 42 17.38 -14.30 -1.41
CA PRO A 42 17.25 -14.55 0.02
C PRO A 42 16.43 -13.48 0.75
N GLY A 43 15.60 -13.92 1.70
CA GLY A 43 14.80 -13.06 2.58
C GLY A 43 13.44 -12.63 2.02
N TRP A 44 13.10 -13.00 0.79
CA TRP A 44 11.78 -12.75 0.22
C TRP A 44 10.74 -13.76 0.72
N VAL A 45 9.59 -13.27 1.18
CA VAL A 45 8.49 -14.10 1.69
C VAL A 45 7.18 -13.80 0.96
N GLU A 46 6.37 -14.83 0.78
CA GLU A 46 5.02 -14.73 0.22
C GLU A 46 3.99 -14.88 1.34
N THR A 47 2.90 -14.10 1.29
CA THR A 47 1.75 -14.37 2.16
C THR A 47 1.17 -15.75 1.86
N GLU A 48 0.63 -16.43 2.87
CA GLU A 48 -0.01 -17.73 2.70
C GLU A 48 -1.51 -17.70 3.02
N ASN A 49 -2.22 -18.76 2.69
CA ASN A 49 -3.65 -18.86 2.99
C ASN A 49 -3.85 -19.38 4.42
N ILE A 50 -3.99 -18.46 5.39
CA ILE A 50 -4.19 -18.77 6.82
C ILE A 50 -5.63 -18.60 7.30
N THR A 51 -6.55 -18.07 6.48
CA THR A 51 -7.97 -17.86 6.84
C THR A 51 -8.96 -18.25 5.74
N SER A 52 -10.20 -18.55 6.14
CA SER A 52 -11.29 -18.81 5.20
C SER A 52 -11.86 -17.53 4.58
N LYS A 53 -11.76 -16.38 5.27
CA LYS A 53 -12.41 -15.11 4.92
C LYS A 53 -11.36 -14.00 4.74
N GLY A 54 -11.45 -13.29 3.62
CA GLY A 54 -10.60 -12.11 3.35
C GLY A 54 -11.09 -10.85 4.07
N MET A 55 -10.13 -10.04 4.49
CA MET A 55 -10.28 -8.74 5.13
C MET A 55 -9.60 -7.66 4.28
N ILE A 56 -9.84 -6.40 4.60
CA ILE A 56 -9.08 -5.28 4.04
C ILE A 56 -8.19 -4.72 5.14
N TYR A 57 -6.91 -4.62 4.85
CA TYR A 57 -5.93 -3.97 5.71
C TYR A 57 -5.35 -2.76 5.02
N VAL A 58 -5.03 -1.73 5.80
CA VAL A 58 -4.22 -0.60 5.37
C VAL A 58 -2.82 -0.79 5.93
N LEU A 59 -1.83 -0.93 5.04
CA LEU A 59 -0.42 -1.00 5.36
C LEU A 59 0.20 0.39 5.16
N ILE A 60 0.83 0.89 6.22
CA ILE A 60 1.57 2.15 6.21
C ILE A 60 3.01 1.83 6.60
N CYS A 61 3.96 2.11 5.71
CA CYS A 61 5.39 2.02 5.98
C CYS A 61 5.98 3.42 5.86
N ARG A 62 6.69 3.89 6.87
CA ARG A 62 7.27 5.23 6.88
C ARG A 62 8.71 5.17 7.32
N SER A 63 9.58 5.85 6.58
CA SER A 63 10.94 6.14 7.03
C SER A 63 11.04 7.59 7.50
N GLY A 64 12.02 7.86 8.35
CA GLY A 64 12.30 9.18 8.87
C GLY A 64 13.52 9.19 9.78
N TYR A 65 13.63 10.23 10.60
CA TYR A 65 14.72 10.39 11.54
C TYR A 65 14.19 10.56 12.97
N SER A 66 14.87 9.97 13.93
CA SER A 66 14.62 10.21 15.36
C SER A 66 15.01 11.64 15.75
N MET A 67 14.67 12.06 16.97
CA MET A 67 15.10 13.36 17.50
C MET A 67 16.63 13.52 17.60
N TYR A 68 17.38 12.41 17.49
CA TYR A 68 18.84 12.39 17.48
C TYR A 68 19.42 12.30 16.06
N GLY A 69 18.60 12.39 15.02
CA GLY A 69 19.04 12.29 13.63
C GLY A 69 19.33 10.85 13.18
N ILE A 70 18.86 9.84 13.91
CA ILE A 70 19.08 8.42 13.57
C ILE A 70 17.97 7.97 12.60
N PRO A 71 18.30 7.35 11.46
CA PRO A 71 17.32 6.78 10.55
C PRO A 71 16.42 5.74 11.25
N VAL A 72 15.10 5.88 11.08
CA VAL A 72 14.10 4.97 11.64
C VAL A 72 13.03 4.63 10.62
N ALA A 73 12.43 3.46 10.74
CA ALA A 73 11.22 3.07 10.03
C ALA A 73 10.11 2.70 11.00
N GLN A 74 8.87 2.98 10.62
CA GLN A 74 7.67 2.52 11.29
C GLN A 74 6.82 1.73 10.30
N VAL A 75 6.37 0.55 10.72
CA VAL A 75 5.48 -0.31 9.94
C VAL A 75 4.20 -0.49 10.73
N THR A 76 3.07 -0.14 10.12
CA THR A 76 1.75 -0.21 10.75
C THR A 76 0.75 -0.92 9.87
N LEU A 77 0.00 -1.86 10.45
CA LEU A 77 -1.12 -2.54 9.82
C LEU A 77 -2.39 -2.28 10.62
N VAL A 78 -3.40 -1.71 9.96
CA VAL A 78 -4.73 -1.51 10.53
C VAL A 78 -5.79 -2.17 9.68
N ASP A 79 -6.90 -2.64 10.27
CA ASP A 79 -8.03 -3.13 9.47
C ASP A 79 -8.91 -1.98 8.93
N PHE A 80 -9.92 -2.36 8.17
CA PHE A 80 -10.93 -1.45 7.62
C PHE A 80 -11.66 -0.58 8.67
N TYR A 81 -11.72 -1.01 9.93
CA TYR A 81 -12.36 -0.27 11.02
C TYR A 81 -11.37 0.60 11.80
N GLY A 82 -10.10 0.61 11.41
CA GLY A 82 -9.03 1.31 12.09
C GLY A 82 -8.50 0.59 13.33
N HIS A 83 -8.82 -0.70 13.51
CA HIS A 83 -8.22 -1.49 14.58
C HIS A 83 -6.76 -1.79 14.24
N LEU A 84 -5.87 -1.56 15.21
CA LEU A 84 -4.43 -1.74 15.07
C LEU A 84 -4.03 -3.19 15.29
N TYR A 85 -3.37 -3.82 14.31
CA TYR A 85 -2.87 -5.19 14.40
C TYR A 85 -1.35 -5.24 14.57
N VAL A 86 -0.62 -4.43 13.81
CA VAL A 86 0.85 -4.38 13.86
C VAL A 86 1.27 -2.93 13.97
N LYS A 87 2.21 -2.62 14.86
CA LYS A 87 2.88 -1.33 14.95
C LYS A 87 4.28 -1.52 15.50
N GLU A 88 5.27 -1.51 14.62
CA GLU A 88 6.67 -1.66 15.00
C GLU A 88 7.50 -0.48 14.57
N ASN A 89 8.51 -0.14 15.36
CA ASN A 89 9.48 0.91 15.06
C ASN A 89 10.88 0.28 15.04
N PHE A 90 11.62 0.57 13.99
CA PHE A 90 12.95 0.03 13.74
C PHE A 90 13.94 1.17 13.62
N GLN A 91 15.12 0.98 14.21
CA GLN A 91 16.29 1.76 13.85
C GLN A 91 16.90 1.12 12.61
N LEU A 92 17.07 1.89 11.54
CA LEU A 92 17.64 1.38 10.30
C LEU A 92 19.17 1.31 10.41
N GLU A 93 19.75 0.30 9.78
CA GLU A 93 21.20 0.18 9.62
C GLU A 93 21.61 0.98 8.37
N GLU A 94 22.56 1.90 8.54
CA GLU A 94 23.23 2.56 7.41
C GLU A 94 24.10 1.53 6.70
N GLN A 95 23.78 1.21 5.44
CA GLN A 95 24.66 0.45 4.58
C GLN A 95 25.75 1.40 4.03
N TYR A 96 27.02 1.07 4.28
CA TYR A 96 28.12 1.64 3.50
C TYR A 96 28.12 0.95 2.13
N LEU A 97 27.58 1.57 1.09
CA LEU A 97 27.72 1.03 -0.27
C LEU A 97 29.15 1.26 -0.79
N GLU A 98 29.82 0.16 -1.15
CA GLU A 98 30.87 0.20 -2.17
C GLU A 98 30.25 0.73 -3.48
N PHE A 99 30.88 1.74 -4.08
CA PHE A 99 30.49 2.36 -5.34
C PHE A 99 30.16 1.30 -6.42
N GLY A 100 28.89 1.16 -6.80
CA GLY A 100 28.52 0.45 -8.04
C GLY A 100 27.24 -0.39 -8.07
N SER A 101 26.30 -0.27 -7.14
CA SER A 101 24.97 -0.89 -7.30
C SER A 101 23.90 0.18 -7.51
N ASP A 102 23.23 0.10 -8.66
CA ASP A 102 22.14 0.96 -9.11
C ASP A 102 20.85 0.64 -8.32
N ASP A 103 20.79 0.96 -7.03
CA ASP A 103 19.52 0.90 -6.27
C ASP A 103 19.15 2.30 -5.73
N ASP A 104 18.01 2.78 -6.22
CA ASP A 104 17.53 4.16 -6.12
C ASP A 104 16.71 4.32 -4.83
N GLY A 105 17.33 4.81 -3.76
CA GLY A 105 16.61 5.45 -2.65
C GLY A 105 16.87 4.92 -1.23
N SER A 106 17.70 5.67 -0.51
CA SER A 106 18.08 5.56 0.91
C SER A 106 18.86 4.30 1.31
N ASP A 107 20.15 4.50 1.59
CA ASP A 107 21.13 3.54 2.13
C ASP A 107 20.75 2.90 3.48
N ALA A 108 19.57 3.19 4.02
CA ALA A 108 19.13 2.76 5.35
C ALA A 108 18.12 1.62 5.23
N THR A 109 18.48 0.44 5.73
CA THR A 109 17.65 -0.78 5.60
C THR A 109 17.37 -1.41 6.95
N LEU A 110 16.34 -2.26 7.02
CA LEU A 110 16.12 -3.11 8.18
C LEU A 110 17.24 -4.15 8.27
N SER A 111 17.75 -4.40 9.46
CA SER A 111 18.64 -5.54 9.69
C SER A 111 17.92 -6.86 9.40
N GLU A 112 18.66 -7.95 9.18
CA GLU A 112 18.05 -9.26 8.90
C GLU A 112 17.08 -9.70 10.02
N ASP A 113 17.45 -9.48 11.27
CA ASP A 113 16.61 -9.80 12.44
C ASP A 113 15.35 -8.93 12.49
N GLN A 114 15.47 -7.64 12.21
CA GLN A 114 14.32 -6.72 12.17
C GLN A 114 13.36 -7.06 11.04
N LEU A 115 13.92 -7.35 9.85
CA LEU A 115 13.16 -7.77 8.68
C LEU A 115 12.41 -9.07 8.94
N PHE A 116 13.10 -10.08 9.47
CA PHE A 116 12.48 -11.35 9.84
C PHE A 116 11.36 -11.14 10.87
N HIS A 117 11.61 -10.33 11.91
CA HIS A 117 10.61 -10.03 12.92
C HIS A 117 9.34 -9.42 12.33
N ILE A 118 9.46 -8.33 11.53
CA ILE A 118 8.27 -7.67 10.97
C ILE A 118 7.54 -8.56 9.97
N GLN A 119 8.26 -9.37 9.18
CA GLN A 119 7.65 -10.35 8.29
C GLN A 119 6.81 -11.35 9.08
N GLN A 120 7.32 -11.88 10.21
CA GLN A 120 6.56 -12.80 11.05
C GLN A 120 5.31 -12.16 11.65
N GLU A 121 5.40 -10.91 12.12
CA GLU A 121 4.23 -10.20 12.66
C GLU A 121 3.16 -9.97 11.58
N LEU A 122 3.56 -9.57 10.38
CA LEU A 122 2.63 -9.40 9.25
C LEU A 122 2.02 -10.72 8.79
N LEU A 123 2.82 -11.78 8.64
CA LEU A 123 2.36 -13.09 8.16
C LEU A 123 1.45 -13.83 9.14
N LYS A 124 1.48 -13.49 10.44
CA LYS A 124 0.50 -13.98 11.43
C LYS A 124 -0.90 -13.41 11.22
N VAL A 125 -1.01 -12.25 10.59
CA VAL A 125 -2.26 -11.51 10.44
C VAL A 125 -2.79 -11.59 9.00
N ILE A 126 -1.91 -11.42 8.02
CA ILE A 126 -2.27 -11.26 6.61
C ILE A 126 -2.28 -12.60 5.89
N SER A 127 -3.39 -12.87 5.20
CA SER A 127 -3.58 -14.01 4.32
C SER A 127 -3.65 -13.61 2.86
N THR A 128 -3.35 -14.53 1.93
CA THR A 128 -3.52 -14.35 0.47
C THR A 128 -4.94 -13.97 0.01
N LYS A 129 -5.95 -14.07 0.86
CA LYS A 129 -7.32 -13.62 0.56
C LYS A 129 -7.61 -12.18 0.99
N ASP A 130 -6.76 -11.63 1.83
CA ASP A 130 -6.90 -10.25 2.27
C ASP A 130 -6.53 -9.30 1.13
N ILE A 131 -6.95 -8.05 1.25
CA ILE A 131 -6.58 -6.96 0.35
C ILE A 131 -5.73 -5.99 1.14
N ILE A 132 -4.52 -5.71 0.66
CA ILE A 132 -3.65 -4.69 1.23
C ILE A 132 -3.85 -3.38 0.47
N VAL A 133 -4.20 -2.33 1.20
CA VAL A 133 -4.38 -0.96 0.71
C VAL A 133 -3.28 -0.08 1.29
N GLY A 134 -2.77 0.87 0.52
CA GLY A 134 -1.75 1.80 0.98
C GLY A 134 -1.38 2.77 -0.13
N PHE A 135 -0.39 3.61 0.11
CA PHE A 135 0.07 4.60 -0.86
C PHE A 135 1.53 4.33 -1.21
N ALA A 136 1.86 4.26 -2.51
CA ALA A 136 3.20 3.93 -3.00
C ALA A 136 3.73 2.63 -2.39
N LEU A 137 2.88 1.59 -2.44
CA LEU A 137 3.13 0.33 -1.73
C LEU A 137 4.34 -0.44 -2.27
N ASP A 138 4.80 -0.17 -3.48
CA ASP A 138 5.95 -0.86 -4.07
C ASP A 138 7.20 -0.71 -3.19
N ARG A 139 7.41 0.49 -2.64
CA ARG A 139 8.50 0.81 -1.70
C ARG A 139 8.38 0.00 -0.42
N ALA A 140 7.17 -0.03 0.16
CA ALA A 140 6.89 -0.80 1.37
C ALA A 140 7.14 -2.30 1.16
N PHE A 141 6.63 -2.89 0.08
CA PHE A 141 6.81 -4.32 -0.20
C PHE A 141 8.27 -4.68 -0.51
N LYS A 142 9.03 -3.80 -1.18
CA LYS A 142 10.48 -4.00 -1.40
C LYS A 142 11.26 -3.98 -0.09
N ASN A 143 11.03 -2.97 0.75
CA ASN A 143 11.71 -2.83 2.04
C ASN A 143 11.39 -3.97 3.00
N LEU A 144 10.15 -4.49 2.94
CA LEU A 144 9.71 -5.63 3.75
C LEU A 144 10.06 -6.99 3.11
N LYS A 145 10.64 -7.00 1.91
CA LYS A 145 10.82 -8.20 1.07
C LYS A 145 9.58 -9.11 1.06
N LEU A 146 8.40 -8.51 0.98
CA LEU A 146 7.12 -9.19 1.09
C LEU A 146 6.42 -9.21 -0.26
N LYS A 147 5.70 -10.29 -0.54
CA LYS A 147 4.84 -10.43 -1.73
C LYS A 147 3.42 -10.75 -1.30
N HIS A 148 2.45 -10.13 -1.95
CA HIS A 148 1.03 -10.34 -1.68
C HIS A 148 0.21 -10.23 -2.98
N PRO A 149 -0.80 -11.09 -3.22
CA PRO A 149 -1.49 -11.12 -4.50
C PRO A 149 -2.53 -9.99 -4.69
N ASN A 150 -3.15 -9.49 -3.62
CA ASN A 150 -4.27 -8.54 -3.75
C ASN A 150 -3.87 -7.16 -3.20
N ILE A 151 -3.37 -6.32 -4.09
CA ILE A 151 -2.87 -4.98 -3.73
C ILE A 151 -3.76 -3.91 -4.35
N ILE A 152 -4.10 -2.90 -3.56
CA ILE A 152 -4.68 -1.63 -4.04
C ILE A 152 -3.74 -0.50 -3.61
N ASP A 153 -3.01 0.05 -4.57
CA ASP A 153 -2.19 1.23 -4.35
C ASP A 153 -2.98 2.51 -4.66
N ILE A 154 -3.10 3.39 -3.67
CA ILE A 154 -3.76 4.69 -3.79
C ILE A 154 -3.02 5.60 -4.78
N ALA A 155 -1.68 5.51 -4.87
CA ALA A 155 -0.91 6.26 -5.85
C ALA A 155 -1.31 5.86 -7.27
N HIS A 156 -1.37 4.56 -7.55
CA HIS A 156 -1.85 4.02 -8.83
C HIS A 156 -3.31 4.39 -9.10
N LEU A 157 -4.18 4.23 -8.09
CA LEU A 157 -5.62 4.49 -8.20
C LEU A 157 -5.96 5.94 -8.58
N TYR A 158 -5.09 6.87 -8.18
CA TYR A 158 -5.20 8.31 -8.45
C TYR A 158 -4.18 8.82 -9.46
N TYR A 159 -3.48 7.92 -10.17
CA TYR A 159 -2.55 8.25 -11.26
C TYR A 159 -1.39 9.18 -10.82
N VAL A 160 -0.89 8.97 -9.60
CA VAL A 160 0.31 9.63 -9.09
C VAL A 160 1.53 8.85 -9.58
N PHE A 161 2.04 9.23 -10.74
CA PHE A 161 3.18 8.55 -11.38
C PHE A 161 4.54 9.19 -11.09
N PHE A 162 4.55 10.44 -10.61
CA PHE A 162 5.77 11.18 -10.31
C PHE A 162 5.68 11.75 -8.90
N MET A 163 6.51 11.21 -8.02
CA MET A 163 6.75 11.77 -6.70
C MET A 163 8.04 12.58 -6.72
N ASP A 164 7.96 13.77 -6.16
CA ASP A 164 9.08 14.67 -5.88
C ASP A 164 9.78 14.11 -4.65
N ASP A 165 11.04 13.72 -4.78
CA ASP A 165 11.82 13.11 -3.71
C ASP A 165 12.03 14.05 -2.51
N SER A 166 11.77 15.37 -2.68
CA SER A 166 11.74 16.31 -1.56
C SER A 166 10.48 16.19 -0.69
N LYS A 167 9.48 15.41 -1.11
CA LYS A 167 8.21 15.23 -0.41
C LYS A 167 8.04 13.82 0.11
N THR A 168 7.43 13.72 1.29
CA THR A 168 7.08 12.45 1.91
C THR A 168 5.77 11.90 1.34
N GLU A 169 5.55 10.58 1.50
CA GLU A 169 4.29 9.92 1.16
C GLU A 169 3.09 10.57 1.86
N SER A 170 3.21 10.92 3.14
CA SER A 170 2.15 11.61 3.89
C SER A 170 1.83 12.99 3.32
N GLN A 171 2.81 13.73 2.80
CA GLN A 171 2.55 15.01 2.13
C GLN A 171 1.77 14.82 0.83
N TYR A 172 2.06 13.76 0.07
CA TYR A 172 1.30 13.39 -1.10
C TYR A 172 -0.12 12.93 -0.76
N LEU A 173 -0.29 12.13 0.29
CA LEU A 173 -1.60 11.72 0.78
C LEU A 173 -2.43 12.93 1.22
N LEU A 174 -1.86 13.89 1.95
CA LEU A 174 -2.54 15.13 2.29
C LEU A 174 -2.91 15.95 1.06
N PHE A 175 -2.05 16.01 0.05
CA PHE A 175 -2.37 16.68 -1.21
C PHE A 175 -3.56 16.00 -1.90
N LEU A 176 -3.57 14.66 -2.00
CA LEU A 176 -4.72 13.92 -2.54
C LEU A 176 -5.98 14.13 -1.71
N ALA A 177 -5.87 14.16 -0.38
CA ALA A 177 -6.98 14.49 0.50
C ALA A 177 -7.54 15.89 0.19
N GLN A 178 -6.68 16.89 0.03
CA GLN A 178 -7.07 18.26 -0.33
C GLN A 178 -7.68 18.38 -1.72
N MET A 179 -7.35 17.49 -2.65
CA MET A 179 -7.90 17.49 -4.00
C MET A 179 -9.25 16.77 -4.07
N PHE A 180 -9.37 15.61 -3.43
CA PHE A 180 -10.48 14.68 -3.66
C PHE A 180 -11.45 14.55 -2.50
N ILE A 181 -11.01 14.73 -1.24
CA ILE A 181 -11.89 14.63 -0.08
C ILE A 181 -12.70 15.93 0.03
N PRO A 182 -14.06 15.88 0.02
CA PRO A 182 -14.87 17.09 0.12
C PRO A 182 -14.62 17.83 1.44
N HIS A 183 -14.66 19.17 1.41
CA HIS A 183 -14.32 20.03 2.55
C HIS A 183 -15.02 19.63 3.86
N GLY A 184 -16.30 19.26 3.82
CA GLY A 184 -17.07 18.86 5.01
C GLY A 184 -16.55 17.61 5.73
N TYR A 185 -15.73 16.80 5.06
CA TYR A 185 -15.10 15.61 5.65
C TYR A 185 -13.63 15.83 6.02
N ARG A 186 -13.04 16.98 5.68
CA ARG A 186 -11.64 17.28 6.05
C ARG A 186 -11.49 17.62 7.52
N SER A 187 -12.57 17.98 8.22
CA SER A 187 -12.57 18.19 9.67
C SER A 187 -12.25 16.90 10.47
N PHE A 188 -12.35 15.73 9.83
CA PHE A 188 -11.93 14.44 10.41
C PHE A 188 -10.42 14.18 10.26
N LEU A 189 -9.72 15.03 9.50
CA LEU A 189 -8.27 15.00 9.31
C LEU A 189 -7.65 16.09 10.19
N THR A 190 -6.57 15.76 10.90
CA THR A 190 -5.88 16.69 11.79
C THR A 190 -4.81 17.50 11.06
N GLY A 191 -4.38 17.06 9.87
CA GLY A 191 -3.25 17.60 9.10
C GLY A 191 -1.90 17.20 9.68
N SER A 192 -1.86 16.25 10.62
CA SER A 192 -0.66 15.74 11.26
C SER A 192 0.09 14.81 10.31
N LEU A 193 1.11 15.37 9.68
CA LEU A 193 2.00 14.66 8.78
C LEU A 193 2.72 13.46 9.41
N SER A 194 2.65 13.22 10.73
CA SER A 194 3.32 12.12 11.44
C SER A 194 2.38 11.06 12.04
N ASP A 195 1.08 11.10 11.75
CA ASP A 195 0.11 10.18 12.33
C ASP A 195 -0.32 9.08 11.35
N PHE A 196 0.11 7.83 11.58
CA PHE A 196 -0.33 6.68 10.79
C PHE A 196 -1.86 6.47 10.83
N GLN A 197 -2.53 6.90 11.91
CA GLN A 197 -4.00 6.84 11.98
C GLN A 197 -4.62 7.82 11.00
N GLU A 198 -3.97 8.94 10.73
CA GLU A 198 -4.43 9.88 9.72
C GLU A 198 -4.15 9.36 8.31
N ASP A 199 -2.92 8.91 8.03
CA ASP A 199 -2.56 8.36 6.72
C ASP A 199 -3.49 7.19 6.34
N SER A 200 -3.77 6.28 7.28
CA SER A 200 -4.70 5.17 7.05
C SER A 200 -6.14 5.61 6.80
N LYS A 201 -6.64 6.63 7.53
CA LYS A 201 -7.95 7.24 7.27
C LYS A 201 -8.00 7.87 5.88
N ILE A 202 -6.95 8.56 5.44
CA ILE A 202 -6.89 9.18 4.12
C ILE A 202 -6.95 8.11 3.03
N CYS A 203 -6.11 7.07 3.11
CA CYS A 203 -6.14 5.93 2.19
C CYS A 203 -7.55 5.33 2.08
N TRP A 204 -8.19 5.11 3.22
CA TRP A 204 -9.56 4.59 3.28
C TRP A 204 -10.58 5.52 2.62
N MET A 205 -10.56 6.81 2.95
CA MET A 205 -11.49 7.79 2.40
C MET A 205 -11.33 7.93 0.88
N LEU A 206 -10.10 7.93 0.37
CA LEU A 206 -9.81 7.97 -1.05
C LEU A 206 -10.33 6.71 -1.77
N LEU A 207 -10.08 5.53 -1.22
CA LEU A 207 -10.62 4.28 -1.75
C LEU A 207 -12.17 4.28 -1.81
N VAL A 208 -12.83 4.71 -0.72
CA VAL A 208 -14.30 4.80 -0.67
C VAL A 208 -14.84 5.82 -1.68
N LEU A 209 -14.17 6.96 -1.85
CA LEU A 209 -14.53 7.96 -2.85
C LEU A 209 -14.43 7.41 -4.27
N ARG A 210 -13.40 6.60 -4.55
CA ARG A 210 -13.24 5.93 -5.84
C ARG A 210 -14.32 4.87 -6.11
N LEU A 211 -14.67 4.08 -5.09
CA LEU A 211 -15.79 3.13 -5.15
C LEU A 211 -17.13 3.84 -5.44
N LEU A 212 -17.36 4.97 -4.78
CA LEU A 212 -18.57 5.77 -4.97
C LEU A 212 -18.62 6.44 -6.36
N SER A 213 -17.51 6.97 -6.84
CA SER A 213 -17.46 7.65 -8.16
C SER A 213 -17.73 6.66 -9.29
N LYS A 214 -17.13 5.46 -9.25
CA LYS A 214 -17.41 4.38 -10.20
C LYS A 214 -18.89 4.03 -10.26
N ASN A 215 -19.51 3.84 -9.09
CA ASN A 215 -20.93 3.51 -8.99
C ASN A 215 -21.85 4.61 -9.53
N LYS A 216 -21.50 5.89 -9.36
CA LYS A 216 -22.22 6.99 -9.98
C LYS A 216 -22.10 6.97 -11.50
N CYS A 217 -20.90 6.73 -12.03
CA CYS A 217 -20.67 6.62 -13.47
C CYS A 217 -21.47 5.46 -14.10
N LEU A 218 -21.50 4.28 -13.45
CA LEU A 218 -22.28 3.13 -13.91
C LEU A 218 -23.77 3.45 -14.00
N LYS A 219 -24.33 4.07 -12.95
CA LYS A 219 -25.75 4.49 -12.95
C LYS A 219 -26.06 5.52 -14.04
N ALA A 220 -25.15 6.46 -14.29
CA ALA A 220 -25.32 7.45 -15.36
C ALA A 220 -25.32 6.79 -16.75
N LEU A 221 -24.46 5.78 -16.97
CA LEU A 221 -24.43 5.00 -18.21
C LEU A 221 -25.70 4.16 -18.41
N GLU A 222 -26.23 3.56 -17.34
CA GLU A 222 -27.51 2.84 -17.38
C GLU A 222 -28.67 3.76 -17.75
N TYR A 223 -28.73 4.95 -17.14
CA TYR A 223 -29.75 5.95 -17.43
C TYR A 223 -29.70 6.44 -18.90
N GLN A 224 -28.48 6.68 -19.42
CA GLN A 224 -28.30 7.04 -20.83
C GLN A 224 -28.71 5.94 -21.81
N LYS A 225 -28.59 4.66 -21.43
CA LYS A 225 -29.06 3.53 -22.24
C LYS A 225 -30.58 3.41 -22.24
N GLN A 226 -31.24 3.73 -21.12
CA GLN A 226 -32.70 3.71 -21.01
C GLN A 226 -33.37 4.87 -21.77
N GLY A 227 -32.75 6.05 -21.79
CA GLY A 227 -33.24 7.24 -22.53
C GLY A 227 -33.04 7.22 -24.05
N LYS A 228 -32.54 6.12 -24.63
CA LYS A 228 -32.41 5.91 -26.09
C LYS A 228 -33.40 4.85 -26.63
N SER A 229 -34.48 4.60 -25.90
CA SER A 229 -35.56 3.66 -26.26
C SER A 229 -36.76 4.40 -26.81
#